data_AF-A0A2N7R1V6-F1
#
_entry.id   AF-A0A2N7R1V6-F1
#
_cell.length_a   1.000
_cell.length_b   1.000
_cell.length_c   1.000
_cell.angle_alpha   90.00
_cell.angle_beta   90.00
_cell.angle_gamma   90.00
#
_symmetry.space_group_name_H-M   'P 1'
#
loop_
_entity.id
_entity.type
_entity.pdbx_description
1 polymer ?
#
loop_
_entity_poly.entity_id
_entity_poly.type
_entity_poly.pdbx_seq_one_letter_code
_entity_poly.pdbx_strand_id
1 'polypeptide(L)'
;MWGAPGKVLPVSPQWHPLLVAGLSPIPDVLAGDSVWWHCDVIHSVAPVQNQQGWGNVMSVPAAPMCPKPHSVNSALKPFNQWQMRTWCWRR
;
A
#
# COMPACT_ATOMS: atom_id res chain seq x y z
N MET A 1 8.12 19.39 9.55
CA MET A 1 7.95 18.42 8.44
C MET A 1 9.01 18.73 7.40
N TRP A 2 9.94 17.81 7.13
CA TRP A 2 10.90 17.98 6.02
C TRP A 2 10.97 16.67 5.26
N GLY A 3 10.26 16.59 4.15
CA GLY A 3 10.49 15.55 3.15
C GLY A 3 11.82 15.83 2.46
N ALA A 4 12.59 14.79 2.18
CA ALA A 4 13.82 14.92 1.40
C ALA A 4 13.54 14.53 -0.06
N PRO A 5 14.11 15.23 -1.05
CA PRO A 5 14.03 14.81 -2.45
C PRO A 5 14.44 13.34 -2.63
N GLY A 6 13.68 12.59 -3.43
CA GLY A 6 13.94 11.17 -3.68
C GLY A 6 13.58 10.23 -2.53
N LYS A 7 12.88 10.69 -1.49
CA LYS A 7 12.32 9.86 -0.41
C LYS A 7 10.79 9.88 -0.43
N VAL A 8 10.20 8.86 0.19
CA VAL A 8 8.75 8.83 0.44
C VAL A 8 8.34 9.99 1.37
N LEU A 9 7.10 10.47 1.24
CA LEU A 9 6.54 11.49 2.12
C LEU A 9 6.30 10.90 3.52
N PRO A 10 6.98 11.37 4.58
CA PRO A 10 6.85 10.77 5.90
C PRO A 10 5.63 11.32 6.65
N VAL A 11 4.92 10.42 7.34
CA VAL A 11 3.90 10.75 8.35
C VAL A 11 4.45 10.36 9.71
N SER A 12 4.26 11.20 10.73
CA SER A 12 4.86 11.01 12.05
C SER A 12 4.01 11.63 13.15
N PRO A 13 4.07 11.12 14.40
CA PRO A 13 3.31 11.67 15.52
C PRO A 13 3.64 13.13 15.82
N GLN A 14 4.90 13.55 15.60
CA GLN A 14 5.36 14.92 15.83
C GLN A 14 4.62 15.93 14.94
N TRP A 15 4.34 15.57 13.69
CA TRP A 15 3.79 16.50 12.69
C TRP A 15 2.35 16.18 12.29
N HIS A 16 1.87 14.96 12.55
CA HIS A 16 0.58 14.45 12.12
C HIS A 16 -0.11 13.57 13.20
N PRO A 17 -0.24 14.05 14.45
CA PRO A 17 -0.74 13.22 15.55
C PRO A 17 -2.14 12.67 15.30
N LEU A 18 -3.03 13.45 14.68
CA LEU A 18 -4.39 13.01 14.34
C LEU A 18 -4.41 11.91 13.27
N LEU A 19 -3.52 11.98 12.27
CA LEU A 19 -3.43 10.96 11.23
C LEU A 19 -2.87 9.65 11.80
N VAL A 20 -1.89 9.75 12.70
CA VAL A 20 -1.35 8.57 13.39
C VAL A 20 -2.41 7.92 14.29
N ALA A 21 -3.21 8.72 14.99
CA ALA A 21 -4.31 8.20 15.81
C ALA A 21 -5.40 7.51 14.98
N GLY A 22 -5.54 7.86 13.70
CA GLY A 22 -6.47 7.25 12.75
C GLY A 22 -5.96 5.98 12.07
N LEU A 23 -4.76 5.49 12.39
CA LEU A 23 -4.27 4.22 11.83
C LEU A 23 -5.14 3.06 12.31
N SER A 24 -5.62 2.26 11.37
CA SER A 24 -6.44 1.08 11.61
C SER A 24 -5.83 -0.14 10.94
N PRO A 25 -5.83 -1.33 11.59
CA PRO A 25 -5.35 -2.55 10.95
C PRO A 25 -6.28 -2.96 9.81
N ILE A 26 -5.71 -3.66 8.83
CA ILE A 26 -6.49 -4.42 7.85
C ILE A 26 -7.18 -5.59 8.58
N PRO A 27 -8.33 -6.08 8.08
CA PRO A 27 -8.95 -7.28 8.63
C PRO A 27 -8.04 -8.51 8.44
N ASP A 28 -8.36 -9.59 9.15
CA ASP A 28 -7.77 -10.90 8.85
C ASP A 28 -8.10 -11.29 7.41
N VAL A 29 -7.08 -11.74 6.69
CA VAL A 29 -7.19 -12.19 5.30
C VAL A 29 -6.74 -13.63 5.18
N LEU A 30 -7.14 -14.27 4.08
CA LEU A 30 -6.76 -15.61 3.68
C LEU A 30 -6.00 -15.57 2.34
N ALA A 31 -5.38 -16.70 2.00
CA ALA A 31 -4.75 -16.85 0.70
C ALA A 31 -5.78 -16.66 -0.43
N GLY A 32 -5.49 -15.72 -1.33
CA GLY A 32 -6.37 -15.33 -2.44
C GLY A 32 -7.17 -14.05 -2.19
N ASP A 33 -7.26 -13.59 -0.94
CA ASP A 33 -7.86 -12.30 -0.64
C ASP A 33 -6.99 -11.14 -1.16
N SER A 34 -7.65 -10.01 -1.41
CA SER A 34 -7.00 -8.78 -1.83
C SER A 34 -7.48 -7.61 -0.98
N VAL A 35 -6.53 -6.82 -0.52
CA VAL A 35 -6.77 -5.52 0.12
C VAL A 35 -6.32 -4.44 -0.85
N TRP A 36 -6.99 -3.29 -0.82
CA TRP A 36 -6.77 -2.20 -1.76
C TRP A 36 -6.84 -0.85 -1.03
N TRP A 37 -6.02 0.11 -1.45
CA TRP A 37 -6.08 1.49 -0.95
C TRP A 37 -5.78 2.48 -2.06
N HIS A 38 -6.39 3.66 -1.97
CA HIS A 38 -6.16 4.77 -2.89
C HIS A 38 -4.70 5.25 -2.83
N CYS A 39 -4.17 5.80 -3.94
CA CYS A 39 -2.75 6.17 -4.07
C CYS A 39 -2.25 7.18 -3.01
N ASP A 40 -3.17 7.96 -2.44
CA ASP A 40 -2.87 8.97 -1.42
C ASP A 40 -3.14 8.50 0.02
N VAL A 41 -3.60 7.26 0.22
CA VAL A 41 -3.85 6.72 1.56
C VAL A 41 -2.51 6.40 2.25
N ILE A 42 -2.37 6.94 3.46
CA ILE A 42 -1.25 6.67 4.35
C ILE A 42 -1.34 5.22 4.82
N HIS A 43 -0.25 4.48 4.67
CA HIS A 43 -0.17 3.08 5.07
C HIS A 43 1.17 2.78 5.73
N SER A 44 1.18 1.80 6.62
CA SER A 44 2.37 1.34 7.35
C SER A 44 2.27 -0.15 7.62
N VAL A 45 3.41 -0.80 7.81
CA VAL A 45 3.49 -2.20 8.28
C VAL A 45 3.83 -2.16 9.76
N ALA A 46 2.96 -2.72 10.59
CA ALA A 46 3.23 -2.81 12.02
C ALA A 46 4.41 -3.77 12.27
N PRO A 47 5.29 -3.48 13.26
CA PRO A 47 6.31 -4.44 13.67
C PRO A 47 5.66 -5.69 14.28
N VAL A 48 6.30 -6.85 14.13
CA VAL A 48 5.82 -8.12 14.70
C VAL A 48 6.94 -8.80 15.48
N GLN A 49 6.59 -9.36 16.64
CA GLN A 49 7.43 -10.27 17.40
C GLN A 49 6.77 -11.65 17.41
N ASN A 50 7.57 -12.71 17.24
CA ASN A 50 7.08 -14.10 17.22
C ASN A 50 5.93 -14.33 16.21
N GLN A 51 6.13 -13.90 14.97
CA GLN A 51 5.13 -14.03 13.91
C GLN A 51 4.64 -15.48 13.79
N GLN A 52 3.32 -15.63 13.74
CA GLN A 52 2.65 -16.89 13.42
C GLN A 52 2.21 -16.86 11.95
N GLY A 53 2.27 -18.01 11.28
CA GLY A 53 1.93 -18.09 9.86
C GLY A 53 2.89 -17.35 8.94
N TRP A 54 2.38 -16.98 7.75
CA TRP A 54 3.18 -16.42 6.66
C TRP A 54 2.75 -14.98 6.33
N GLY A 55 3.73 -14.12 6.02
CA GLY A 55 3.54 -12.73 5.59
C GLY A 55 3.86 -12.50 4.11
N ASN A 56 3.52 -13.47 3.25
CA ASN A 56 3.89 -13.43 1.83
C ASN A 56 2.86 -12.66 1.01
N VAL A 57 3.30 -11.62 0.30
CA VAL A 57 2.42 -10.78 -0.52
C VAL A 57 2.94 -10.63 -1.94
N MET A 58 2.01 -10.53 -2.90
CA MET A 58 2.31 -10.04 -4.24
C MET A 58 1.76 -8.63 -4.36
N SER A 59 2.56 -7.68 -4.81
CA SER A 59 2.11 -6.30 -5.06
C SER A 59 1.69 -6.14 -6.52
N VAL A 60 0.38 -6.07 -6.78
CA VAL A 60 -0.17 -5.81 -8.12
C VAL A 60 -0.83 -4.42 -8.14
N PRO A 61 -0.24 -3.41 -8.81
CA PRO A 61 -0.85 -2.10 -8.97
C PRO A 61 -1.99 -2.13 -9.99
N ALA A 62 -3.06 -1.38 -9.76
CA ALA A 62 -3.97 -1.03 -10.84
C ALA A 62 -3.61 0.33 -11.46
N ALA A 63 -3.35 0.34 -12.76
CA ALA A 63 -2.96 1.53 -13.50
C ALA A 63 -3.87 1.70 -14.71
N PRO A 64 -4.83 2.64 -14.69
CA PRO A 64 -5.68 2.88 -15.84
C PRO A 64 -4.86 3.40 -17.02
N MET A 65 -5.25 2.99 -18.23
CA MET A 65 -4.63 3.48 -19.46
C MET A 65 -4.87 4.99 -19.56
N CYS A 66 -3.79 5.77 -19.65
CA CYS A 66 -3.85 7.21 -19.84
C CYS A 66 -2.66 7.73 -20.67
N PRO A 67 -2.74 8.94 -21.26
CA PRO A 67 -1.70 9.50 -22.13
C PRO A 67 -0.37 9.88 -21.44
N LYS A 68 -0.22 9.68 -20.12
CA LYS A 68 1.08 9.83 -19.42
C LYS A 68 2.14 8.98 -20.15
N PRO A 69 3.44 9.34 -20.13
CA PRO A 69 4.44 8.70 -20.99
C PRO A 69 4.41 7.19 -20.81
N HIS A 70 4.32 6.49 -21.94
CA HIS A 70 4.07 5.05 -22.10
C HIS A 70 5.04 4.12 -21.35
N SER A 71 6.11 4.64 -20.74
CA SER A 71 7.20 3.87 -20.15
C SER A 71 6.81 3.07 -18.91
N VAL A 72 5.78 3.48 -18.15
CA VAL A 72 5.28 2.72 -16.99
C VAL A 72 4.16 1.73 -17.34
N ASN A 73 3.38 2.00 -18.39
CA ASN A 73 2.21 1.21 -18.76
C ASN A 73 2.53 0.08 -19.74
N SER A 74 3.66 0.12 -20.45
CA SER A 74 4.03 -0.94 -21.41
C SER A 74 4.35 -2.29 -20.77
N ALA A 75 4.62 -2.34 -19.46
CA ALA A 75 4.91 -3.56 -18.71
C ALA A 75 3.72 -4.10 -17.89
N LEU A 76 2.61 -3.36 -17.81
CA LEU A 76 1.45 -3.68 -16.97
C LEU A 76 0.26 -4.03 -17.85
N LYS A 77 -0.35 -5.22 -17.66
CA LYS A 77 -1.66 -5.51 -18.27
C LYS A 77 -2.68 -4.56 -17.62
N PRO A 78 -3.57 -3.90 -18.40
CA PRO A 78 -4.53 -2.97 -17.85
C PRO A 78 -5.52 -3.72 -16.95
N PHE A 79 -5.33 -3.61 -15.63
CA PHE A 79 -6.34 -3.99 -14.66
C PHE A 79 -7.31 -2.82 -14.56
N ASN A 80 -8.51 -3.06 -15.09
CA ASN A 80 -9.49 -2.02 -15.38
C ASN A 80 -10.19 -1.58 -14.08
N GLN A 81 -9.48 -0.86 -13.18
CA GLN A 81 -10.00 -0.02 -12.08
C GLN A 81 -8.86 0.42 -11.12
N TRP A 82 -8.68 1.74 -10.96
CA TRP A 82 -8.01 2.57 -9.93
C TRP A 82 -6.95 1.99 -8.98
N GLN A 83 -5.84 2.71 -8.78
CA GLN A 83 -4.64 2.36 -8.00
C GLN A 83 -4.89 1.66 -6.64
N MET A 84 -4.09 0.63 -6.40
CA MET A 84 -4.58 -0.57 -5.75
C MET A 84 -3.36 -1.47 -5.48
N ARG A 85 -3.03 -1.90 -4.26
CA ARG A 85 -1.89 -2.81 -3.98
C ARG A 85 -2.34 -3.97 -3.09
N THR A 86 -2.11 -5.20 -3.51
CA THR A 86 -2.58 -6.41 -2.81
C THR A 86 -1.70 -6.84 -1.65
N TRP A 87 -2.32 -7.30 -0.55
CA TRP A 87 -1.69 -7.95 0.61
C TRP A 87 -2.36 -9.31 0.87
N CYS A 88 -1.56 -10.34 1.12
CA CYS A 88 -2.01 -11.67 1.57
C CYS A 88 -1.33 -12.00 2.90
N TRP A 89 -2.12 -12.18 3.95
CA TRP A 89 -1.67 -12.60 5.28
C TRP A 89 -2.44 -13.86 5.67
N ARG A 90 -1.89 -14.68 6.55
CA ARG A 90 -2.68 -15.71 7.26
C ARG A 90 -2.15 -15.77 8.69
N ARG A 91 -3.03 -15.56 9.65
CA ARG A 91 -2.76 -15.76 11.08
C ARG A 91 -2.40 -17.22 11.36
#